data_AF-A0A7I8DA83-F1
#
_entry.id   AF-A0A7I8DA83-F1
#
_cell.length_a   1.000
_cell.length_b   1.000
_cell.length_c   1.000
_cell.angle_alpha   90.00
_cell.angle_beta   90.00
_cell.angle_gamma   90.00
#
_symmetry.space_group_name_H-M   'P 1'
#
loop_
_entity.id
_entity.type
_entity.pdbx_description
1 polymer ?
#
loop_
_entity_poly.entity_id
_entity_poly.type
_entity_poly.pdbx_seq_one_letter_code
_entity_poly.pdbx_strand_id
1 'polypeptide(L)'
;MNSNSTAGGYQIEVKTTWFRFELSQLRQLIVEWDREIGCQVEENQQEILLTFGTSPEIQLLLKGRKKRKFVDFYSGQVFGTTMDEEMLADFLDWLCNVQSRASDMIGLLVRKEGDDTRPLFIKNGQLYDEARMIELLWDHFSTSRIRESKRFEDMYHFFRDVPKYSRNKHTVK
;
A
#
# COMPACT_ATOMS: atom_id res chain seq x y z
N MET A 1 7.24 38.75 11.38
CA MET A 1 6.31 37.81 10.73
C MET A 1 7.08 36.52 10.53
N ASN A 2 6.73 35.49 11.29
CA ASN A 2 7.50 34.24 11.34
C ASN A 2 7.31 33.44 10.05
N SER A 3 8.40 33.32 9.30
CA SER A 3 8.66 32.24 8.36
C SER A 3 8.71 30.90 9.13
N ASN A 4 7.82 29.97 8.83
CA ASN A 4 7.86 28.52 9.12
C ASN A 4 6.50 27.96 8.65
N SER A 5 6.35 26.96 7.78
CA SER A 5 7.20 25.85 7.36
C SER A 5 6.79 25.45 5.95
N THR A 6 7.76 25.25 5.04
CA THR A 6 7.52 24.50 3.80
C THR A 6 6.95 23.13 4.20
N ALA A 7 5.70 22.87 3.81
CA ALA A 7 5.07 21.58 4.03
C ALA A 7 5.85 20.53 3.22
N GLY A 8 6.71 19.78 3.89
CA GLY A 8 7.46 18.69 3.30
C GLY A 8 6.49 17.62 2.79
N GLY A 9 6.56 17.28 1.51
CA GLY A 9 5.66 16.30 0.90
C GLY A 9 5.95 14.87 1.37
N TYR A 10 5.00 13.99 1.11
CA TYR A 10 5.05 12.55 1.36
C TYR A 10 5.48 11.79 0.11
N GLN A 11 6.32 10.77 0.31
CA GLN A 11 6.72 9.80 -0.69
C GLN A 11 6.28 8.41 -0.22
N ILE A 12 5.75 7.61 -1.15
CA ILE A 12 5.28 6.25 -0.86
C ILE A 12 6.14 5.25 -1.63
N GLU A 13 6.62 4.24 -0.94
CA GLU A 13 7.29 3.09 -1.53
C GLU A 13 6.50 1.81 -1.22
N VAL A 14 6.18 1.03 -2.25
CA VAL A 14 5.52 -0.27 -2.08
C VAL A 14 6.58 -1.35 -1.85
N LYS A 15 6.46 -2.09 -0.76
CA LYS A 15 7.42 -3.15 -0.38
C LYS A 15 6.89 -4.55 -0.59
N THR A 16 5.59 -4.73 -0.40
CA THR A 16 4.92 -6.00 -0.64
C THR A 16 3.56 -5.75 -1.26
N THR A 17 3.12 -6.68 -2.09
CA THR A 17 1.88 -6.58 -2.85
C THR A 17 1.37 -7.98 -3.11
N TRP A 18 0.11 -8.20 -2.80
CA TRP A 18 -0.61 -9.39 -3.19
C TRP A 18 -2.06 -9.04 -3.44
N PHE A 19 -2.44 -8.98 -4.72
CA PHE A 19 -3.83 -8.86 -5.14
C PHE A 19 -4.18 -10.04 -6.02
N ARG A 20 -5.36 -10.62 -5.80
CA ARG A 20 -5.90 -11.65 -6.69
C ARG A 20 -7.26 -11.22 -7.21
N PHE A 21 -7.38 -11.15 -8.53
CA PHE A 21 -8.67 -10.92 -9.19
C PHE A 21 -9.08 -12.12 -10.03
N GLU A 22 -10.38 -12.38 -10.08
CA GLU A 22 -10.94 -13.23 -11.14
C GLU A 22 -10.88 -12.50 -12.47
N LEU A 23 -10.55 -13.22 -13.55
CA LEU A 23 -10.41 -12.61 -14.87
C LEU A 23 -11.69 -11.91 -15.35
N SER A 24 -12.86 -12.45 -15.01
CA SER A 24 -14.15 -11.84 -15.33
C SER A 24 -14.39 -10.55 -14.56
N GLN A 25 -14.10 -10.55 -13.26
CA GLN A 25 -14.25 -9.39 -12.38
C GLN A 25 -13.25 -8.29 -12.75
N LEU A 26 -11.99 -8.64 -12.98
CA LEU A 26 -10.95 -7.69 -13.35
C LEU A 26 -11.32 -6.90 -14.60
N ARG A 27 -11.92 -7.56 -15.61
CA ARG A 27 -12.38 -6.87 -16.82
C ARG A 27 -13.46 -5.83 -16.55
N GLN A 28 -14.37 -6.11 -15.61
CA GLN A 28 -15.40 -5.15 -15.22
C GLN A 28 -14.78 -3.97 -14.47
N LEU A 29 -13.93 -4.28 -13.48
CA LEU A 29 -13.20 -3.27 -12.68
C LEU A 29 -12.35 -2.35 -13.56
N ILE A 30 -11.63 -2.87 -14.55
CA ILE A 30 -10.84 -2.04 -15.47
C ILE A 30 -11.72 -1.04 -16.22
N VAL A 31 -12.91 -1.45 -16.69
CA VAL A 31 -13.82 -0.56 -17.40
C VAL A 31 -14.38 0.53 -16.48
N GLU A 32 -14.67 0.18 -15.23
CA GLU A 32 -15.12 1.13 -14.20
C GLU A 32 -13.99 2.12 -13.86
N TRP A 33 -12.81 1.62 -13.52
CA TRP A 33 -11.64 2.44 -13.21
C TRP A 33 -11.20 3.31 -14.38
N ASP A 34 -11.26 2.84 -15.62
CA ASP A 34 -10.90 3.67 -16.77
C ASP A 34 -11.81 4.90 -16.92
N ARG A 35 -13.09 4.76 -16.56
CA ARG A 35 -14.05 5.87 -16.59
C ARG A 35 -13.86 6.85 -15.44
N GLU A 36 -13.49 6.35 -14.26
CA GLU A 36 -13.41 7.16 -13.03
C GLU A 36 -12.05 7.83 -12.87
N ILE A 37 -10.98 7.08 -13.13
CA ILE A 37 -9.62 7.46 -12.71
C ILE A 37 -8.56 7.24 -13.82
N GLY A 38 -8.95 6.62 -14.94
CA GLY A 38 -8.02 6.22 -15.99
C GLY A 38 -7.27 4.94 -15.61
N CYS A 39 -7.37 3.93 -16.49
CA CYS A 39 -6.83 2.61 -16.22
C CYS A 39 -6.24 2.03 -17.50
N GLN A 40 -4.98 1.59 -17.42
CA GLN A 40 -4.27 1.00 -18.53
C GLN A 40 -3.84 -0.42 -18.19
N VAL A 41 -3.99 -1.31 -19.17
CA VAL A 41 -3.57 -2.71 -19.05
C VAL A 41 -2.67 -3.06 -20.21
N GLU A 42 -1.49 -3.55 -19.88
CA GLU A 42 -0.54 -4.10 -20.84
C GLU A 42 -0.36 -5.59 -20.55
N GLU A 43 -0.68 -6.43 -21.53
CA GLU A 43 -0.44 -7.87 -21.45
C GLU A 43 0.68 -8.27 -22.41
N ASN A 44 1.67 -9.01 -21.90
CA ASN A 44 2.64 -9.73 -22.71
C ASN A 44 2.60 -11.24 -22.40
N GLN A 45 3.45 -12.04 -23.05
CA GLN A 45 3.40 -13.51 -22.93
C GLN A 45 3.62 -14.04 -21.50
N GLN A 46 4.27 -13.28 -20.62
CA GLN A 46 4.66 -13.73 -19.28
C GLN A 46 4.06 -12.89 -18.15
N GLU A 47 3.60 -11.68 -18.44
CA GLU A 47 3.25 -10.68 -17.43
C GLU A 47 2.05 -9.85 -17.86
N ILE A 48 1.33 -9.36 -16.85
CA ILE A 48 0.28 -8.35 -16.99
C ILE A 48 0.63 -7.17 -16.10
N LEU A 49 0.61 -5.98 -16.69
CA LEU A 49 0.80 -4.71 -16.01
C LEU A 49 -0.56 -4.00 -15.97
N LEU A 50 -0.92 -3.52 -14.79
CA LEU A 50 -2.14 -2.77 -14.55
C LEU A 50 -1.74 -1.44 -13.91
N THR A 51 -1.95 -0.34 -14.63
CA THR A 51 -1.65 1.02 -14.16
C THR A 51 -2.94 1.78 -13.99
N PHE A 52 -3.17 2.36 -12.81
CA PHE A 52 -4.41 3.05 -12.46
C PHE A 52 -4.18 3.96 -11.25
N GLY A 53 -4.90 5.06 -11.15
CA GLY A 53 -4.73 5.99 -10.04
C GLY A 53 -5.64 7.20 -10.13
N THR A 54 -5.96 7.81 -8.99
CA THR A 54 -6.96 8.89 -8.87
C THR A 54 -6.54 10.20 -9.55
N SER A 55 -5.28 10.34 -9.95
CA SER A 55 -4.80 11.46 -10.75
C SER A 55 -3.68 11.02 -11.72
N PRO A 56 -3.42 11.78 -12.79
CA PRO A 56 -2.26 11.54 -13.66
C PRO A 56 -0.93 11.67 -12.91
N GLU A 57 -0.93 12.39 -11.78
CA GLU A 57 0.25 12.66 -10.96
C GLU A 57 0.53 11.54 -9.98
N ILE A 58 -0.46 10.72 -9.60
CA ILE A 58 -0.32 9.65 -8.62
C ILE A 58 -0.97 8.37 -9.16
N GLN A 59 -0.13 7.41 -9.54
CA GLN A 59 -0.59 6.15 -10.14
C GLN A 59 0.00 4.96 -9.42
N LEU A 60 -0.80 3.91 -9.24
CA LEU A 60 -0.33 2.59 -8.85
C LEU A 60 -0.15 1.74 -10.10
N LEU A 61 1.07 1.23 -10.28
CA LEU A 61 1.38 0.14 -11.20
C LEU A 61 1.40 -1.16 -10.41
N LEU A 62 0.60 -2.13 -10.84
CA LEU A 62 0.62 -3.50 -10.37
C LEU A 62 1.19 -4.40 -11.45
N LYS A 63 2.18 -5.21 -11.07
CA LYS A 63 2.79 -6.23 -11.93
C LYS A 63 2.36 -7.62 -11.48
N GLY A 64 1.83 -8.39 -12.43
CA GLY A 64 1.20 -9.67 -12.16
C GLY A 64 1.42 -10.72 -13.22
N ARG A 65 0.75 -11.87 -13.00
CA ARG A 65 0.74 -13.03 -13.89
C ARG A 65 -0.69 -13.53 -14.08
N LYS A 66 -1.03 -13.74 -15.35
CA LYS A 66 -2.30 -14.33 -15.76
C LYS A 66 -2.26 -15.85 -15.58
N LYS A 67 -3.25 -16.37 -14.85
CA LYS A 67 -3.54 -17.81 -14.70
C LYS A 67 -4.83 -18.13 -15.45
N ARG A 68 -5.24 -19.40 -15.44
CA ARG A 68 -6.43 -19.87 -16.18
C ARG A 68 -7.73 -19.12 -15.82
N LYS A 69 -7.94 -18.80 -14.54
CA LYS A 69 -9.17 -18.14 -14.04
C LYS A 69 -8.91 -16.83 -13.29
N PHE A 70 -7.66 -16.56 -12.95
CA PHE A 70 -7.27 -15.49 -12.05
C PHE A 70 -6.09 -14.71 -12.61
N VAL A 71 -5.90 -13.51 -12.10
CA VAL A 71 -4.65 -12.77 -12.20
C VAL A 71 -4.15 -12.54 -10.78
N ASP A 72 -2.87 -12.85 -10.57
CA ASP A 72 -2.18 -12.57 -9.31
C ASP A 72 -1.18 -11.44 -9.55
N PHE A 73 -1.34 -10.32 -8.85
CA PHE A 73 -0.38 -9.23 -8.81
C PHE A 73 0.50 -9.39 -7.57
N TYR A 74 1.81 -9.42 -7.78
CA TYR A 74 2.81 -9.77 -6.75
C TYR A 74 3.86 -8.67 -6.55
N SER A 75 3.77 -7.59 -7.30
CA SER A 75 4.63 -6.42 -7.19
C SER A 75 3.83 -5.17 -7.51
N GLY A 76 4.15 -4.08 -6.82
CA GLY A 76 3.51 -2.79 -6.96
C GLY A 76 4.52 -1.66 -6.95
N GLN A 77 4.19 -0.55 -7.61
CA GLN A 77 4.96 0.68 -7.60
C GLN A 77 4.02 1.87 -7.65
N VAL A 78 4.29 2.89 -6.83
CA VAL A 78 3.61 4.19 -6.95
C VAL A 78 4.46 5.10 -7.82
N PHE A 79 3.87 5.66 -8.86
CA PHE A 79 4.42 6.73 -9.66
C PHE A 79 3.81 8.05 -9.22
N GLY A 80 4.65 9.09 -9.13
CA GLY A 80 4.21 10.44 -8.82
C GLY A 80 5.25 11.26 -8.09
N THR A 81 5.08 12.58 -8.13
CA THR A 81 5.85 13.54 -7.33
C THR A 81 5.42 13.46 -5.85
N THR A 82 6.10 14.20 -4.98
CA THR A 82 5.79 14.31 -3.55
C THR A 82 4.33 14.73 -3.33
N MET A 83 3.58 13.99 -2.50
CA MET A 83 2.16 14.24 -2.18
C MET A 83 2.03 15.19 -1.00
N ASP A 84 0.97 15.99 -0.91
CA ASP A 84 0.62 16.60 0.37
C ASP A 84 -0.18 15.62 1.26
N GLU A 85 -0.66 16.10 2.41
CA GLU A 85 -1.36 15.26 3.39
C GLU A 85 -2.75 14.82 2.91
N GLU A 86 -3.44 15.69 2.17
CA GLU A 86 -4.79 15.42 1.63
C GLU A 86 -4.69 14.38 0.51
N MET A 87 -3.76 14.57 -0.43
CA MET A 87 -3.46 13.62 -1.50
C MET A 87 -3.04 12.24 -0.95
N LEU A 88 -2.23 12.22 0.12
CA LEU A 88 -1.85 10.96 0.77
C LEU A 88 -3.07 10.25 1.35
N ALA A 89 -3.94 10.98 2.06
CA ALA A 89 -5.14 10.40 2.66
C ALA A 89 -6.07 9.81 1.60
N ASP A 90 -6.35 10.57 0.54
CA ASP A 90 -7.19 10.13 -0.59
C ASP A 90 -6.59 8.91 -1.29
N PHE A 91 -5.29 8.90 -1.50
CA PHE A 91 -4.59 7.76 -2.11
C PHE A 91 -4.68 6.50 -1.24
N LEU A 92 -4.50 6.61 0.07
CA LEU A 92 -4.61 5.47 0.98
C LEU A 92 -6.03 4.94 1.10
N ASP A 93 -7.03 5.81 1.12
CA ASP A 93 -8.44 5.41 1.12
C ASP A 93 -8.81 4.69 -0.18
N TRP A 94 -8.37 5.24 -1.31
CA TRP A 94 -8.53 4.61 -2.60
C TRP A 94 -7.89 3.22 -2.67
N LEU A 95 -6.65 3.06 -2.18
CA LEU A 95 -5.99 1.75 -2.11
C LEU A 95 -6.78 0.73 -1.27
N CYS A 96 -7.43 1.19 -0.20
CA CYS A 96 -8.32 0.36 0.59
C CYS A 96 -9.52 -0.11 -0.24
N ASN A 97 -10.14 0.78 -1.02
CA ASN A 97 -11.32 0.47 -1.83
C ASN A 97 -11.03 -0.49 -3.01
N VAL A 98 -9.80 -0.51 -3.52
CA VAL A 98 -9.36 -1.41 -4.60
C VAL A 98 -9.23 -2.87 -4.13
N GLN A 99 -9.09 -3.13 -2.82
CA GLN A 99 -8.95 -4.48 -2.29
C GLN A 99 -10.30 -5.23 -2.33
N SER A 100 -10.39 -6.24 -3.20
CA SER A 100 -11.63 -6.99 -3.45
C SER A 100 -11.74 -8.26 -2.63
N ARG A 101 -10.65 -8.72 -2.00
CA ARG A 101 -10.61 -9.97 -1.22
C ARG A 101 -9.98 -9.77 0.15
N ALA A 102 -10.43 -10.58 1.10
CA ALA A 102 -9.89 -10.63 2.46
C ALA A 102 -8.40 -11.03 2.55
N SER A 103 -7.87 -11.65 1.49
CA SER A 103 -6.46 -12.02 1.36
C SER A 103 -5.59 -10.96 0.70
N ASP A 104 -6.18 -9.90 0.15
CA ASP A 104 -5.40 -8.86 -0.52
C ASP A 104 -4.60 -8.08 0.52
N MET A 105 -3.35 -7.74 0.15
CA MET A 105 -2.43 -7.02 1.00
C MET A 105 -1.51 -6.12 0.21
N ILE A 106 -1.16 -4.98 0.78
CA ILE A 106 -0.10 -4.10 0.30
C ILE A 106 0.62 -3.48 1.50
N GLY A 107 1.95 -3.58 1.51
CA GLY A 107 2.80 -2.97 2.53
C GLY A 107 3.52 -1.79 1.93
N LEU A 108 3.41 -0.65 2.62
CA LEU A 108 3.83 0.67 2.17
C LEU A 108 4.83 1.27 3.16
N LEU A 109 5.83 1.97 2.65
CA LEU A 109 6.64 2.90 3.43
C LEU A 109 6.26 4.32 3.04
N VAL A 110 5.78 5.08 4.01
CA VAL A 110 5.49 6.50 3.84
C VAL A 110 6.63 7.30 4.45
N ARG A 111 7.23 8.18 3.66
CA ARG A 111 8.30 9.09 4.09
C ARG A 111 7.81 10.52 3.93
N LYS A 112 7.83 11.29 5.01
CA LYS A 112 7.67 12.73 4.95
C LYS A 112 9.05 13.37 4.98
N GLU A 113 9.27 14.40 4.16
CA GLU A 113 10.54 15.11 4.15
C GLU A 113 10.92 15.59 5.57
N GLY A 114 12.10 15.19 6.05
CA GLY A 114 12.60 15.55 7.39
C GLY A 114 12.11 14.69 8.56
N ASP A 115 11.26 13.68 8.32
CA ASP A 115 10.73 12.77 9.33
C ASP A 115 11.09 11.30 9.09
N ASP A 116 10.83 10.47 10.11
CA ASP A 116 11.11 9.04 10.07
C ASP A 116 10.18 8.31 9.09
N THR A 117 10.68 7.24 8.47
CA THR A 117 9.88 6.38 7.60
C THR A 117 8.82 5.66 8.42
N ARG A 118 7.56 5.79 8.01
CA ARG A 118 6.42 5.13 8.63
C ARG A 118 6.00 3.91 7.82
N PRO A 119 6.10 2.69 8.38
CA PRO A 119 5.49 1.52 7.77
C PRO A 119 3.96 1.60 7.90
N LEU A 120 3.25 1.31 6.81
CA LEU A 120 1.81 1.11 6.77
C LEU A 120 1.51 -0.20 6.06
N PHE A 121 0.44 -0.87 6.47
CA PHE A 121 -0.02 -2.09 5.84
C PHE A 121 -1.52 -1.96 5.56
N ILE A 122 -1.95 -2.23 4.34
CA ILE A 122 -3.37 -2.27 3.99
C ILE A 122 -3.76 -3.71 3.70
N LYS A 123 -4.79 -4.20 4.40
CA LYS A 123 -5.29 -5.56 4.24
C LYS A 123 -6.80 -5.57 4.36
N ASN A 124 -7.48 -6.26 3.43
CA ASN A 124 -8.95 -6.33 3.39
C ASN A 124 -9.61 -4.94 3.47
N GLY A 125 -9.07 -3.96 2.74
CA GLY A 125 -9.57 -2.59 2.70
C GLY A 125 -9.42 -1.83 4.02
N GLN A 126 -8.54 -2.28 4.92
CA GLN A 126 -8.28 -1.63 6.20
C GLN A 126 -6.82 -1.24 6.31
N LEU A 127 -6.59 -0.02 6.80
CA LEU A 127 -5.26 0.50 7.09
C LEU A 127 -4.81 0.10 8.49
N TYR A 128 -3.58 -0.40 8.57
CA TYR A 128 -2.89 -0.77 9.79
C TYR A 128 -1.57 -0.01 9.86
N ASP A 129 -1.34 0.67 10.96
CA ASP A 129 -0.04 1.17 11.36
C ASP A 129 0.56 0.29 12.47
N GLU A 130 1.77 0.62 12.92
CA GLU A 130 2.45 -0.16 13.96
C GLU A 130 1.64 -0.22 15.27
N ALA A 131 1.01 0.88 15.68
CA ALA A 131 0.25 0.95 16.93
C ALA A 131 -1.00 0.08 16.88
N ARG A 132 -1.80 0.21 15.82
CA ARG A 132 -3.00 -0.59 15.59
C ARG A 132 -2.69 -2.07 15.42
N MET A 133 -1.55 -2.39 14.82
CA MET A 133 -1.09 -3.78 14.71
C MET A 133 -0.72 -4.37 16.08
N ILE A 134 -0.07 -3.59 16.94
CA ILE A 134 0.22 -4.00 18.33
C ILE A 134 -1.08 -4.25 19.09
N GLU A 135 -2.06 -3.34 19.02
CA GLU A 135 -3.37 -3.51 19.68
C GLU A 135 -4.07 -4.80 19.26
N LEU A 136 -4.12 -5.07 17.94
CA LEU A 136 -4.73 -6.29 17.42
C LEU A 136 -3.99 -7.56 17.81
N LEU A 137 -2.65 -7.53 17.85
CA LEU A 137 -1.88 -8.66 18.35
C LEU A 137 -2.23 -8.93 19.80
N TRP A 138 -2.28 -7.90 20.65
CA TRP A 138 -2.69 -8.04 22.05
C TRP A 138 -4.09 -8.63 22.21
N ASP A 139 -5.07 -8.11 21.45
CA ASP A 139 -6.44 -8.62 21.46
C ASP A 139 -6.50 -10.07 20.94
N HIS A 140 -5.77 -10.39 19.88
CA HIS A 140 -5.73 -11.72 19.27
C HIS A 140 -5.07 -12.76 20.21
N PHE A 141 -3.96 -12.41 20.84
CA PHE A 141 -3.32 -13.25 21.87
C PHE A 141 -4.23 -13.45 23.09
N SER A 142 -5.11 -12.49 23.38
CA SER A 142 -6.06 -12.61 24.49
C SER A 142 -7.30 -13.47 24.17
N THR A 143 -7.70 -13.60 22.90
CA THR A 143 -9.02 -14.14 22.53
C THR A 143 -9.05 -15.53 21.91
N SER A 144 -8.14 -15.99 21.04
CA SER A 144 -8.19 -17.38 20.51
C SER A 144 -7.01 -17.89 19.67
N ARG A 145 -6.94 -19.22 19.56
CA ARG A 145 -5.86 -20.08 19.02
C ARG A 145 -5.59 -19.97 17.51
N ILE A 146 -4.32 -19.69 17.18
CA ILE A 146 -3.42 -20.33 16.17
C ILE A 146 -3.74 -20.15 14.66
N ARG A 147 -4.97 -19.91 14.18
CA ARG A 147 -5.23 -19.91 12.71
C ARG A 147 -5.08 -18.58 11.97
N GLU A 148 -5.13 -17.43 12.65
CA GLU A 148 -4.78 -16.14 12.02
C GLU A 148 -3.29 -15.80 12.15
N SER A 149 -2.52 -16.65 12.85
CA SER A 149 -1.13 -16.37 13.24
C SER A 149 -0.24 -16.05 12.04
N LYS A 150 -0.35 -16.81 10.94
CA LYS A 150 0.54 -16.62 9.79
C LYS A 150 0.31 -15.29 9.06
N ARG A 151 -0.92 -14.77 9.07
CA ARG A 151 -1.25 -13.50 8.38
C ARG A 151 -0.83 -12.30 9.22
N PHE A 152 -1.00 -12.39 10.54
CA PHE A 152 -0.45 -11.40 11.45
C PHE A 152 1.08 -11.47 11.51
N GLU A 153 1.67 -12.65 11.32
CA GLU A 153 3.12 -12.86 11.24
C GLU A 153 3.73 -12.14 10.04
N ASP A 154 3.12 -12.21 8.85
CA ASP A 154 3.57 -11.46 7.67
C ASP A 154 3.54 -9.94 7.92
N MET A 155 2.47 -9.43 8.54
CA MET A 155 2.35 -8.02 8.93
C MET A 155 3.40 -7.64 9.99
N TYR A 156 3.54 -8.44 11.04
CA TYR A 156 4.50 -8.25 12.11
C TYR A 156 5.94 -8.19 11.58
N HIS A 157 6.32 -9.12 10.70
CA HIS A 157 7.64 -9.13 10.07
C HIS A 157 7.84 -7.90 9.19
N PHE A 158 6.82 -7.49 8.43
CA PHE A 158 6.89 -6.23 7.69
C PHE A 158 7.17 -5.03 8.62
N PHE A 159 6.41 -4.85 9.70
CA PHE A 159 6.64 -3.73 10.62
C PHE A 159 8.00 -3.80 11.34
N ARG A 160 8.43 -5.01 11.74
CA ARG A 160 9.71 -5.23 12.44
C ARG A 160 10.92 -4.94 11.55
N ASP A 161 10.85 -5.35 10.28
CA ASP A 161 12.01 -5.34 9.38
C ASP A 161 12.18 -4.00 8.65
N VAL A 162 11.24 -3.06 8.84
CA VAL A 162 11.37 -1.69 8.32
C VAL A 162 12.41 -0.92 9.15
N PRO A 163 13.49 -0.41 8.52
CA PRO A 163 14.49 0.36 9.24
C PRO A 163 13.86 1.61 9.86
N LYS A 164 13.80 1.64 11.19
CA LYS A 164 13.50 2.85 11.94
C LYS A 164 14.73 3.73 11.86
N TYR A 165 14.79 4.62 10.88
CA TYR A 165 15.81 5.66 10.86
C TYR A 165 15.57 6.56 12.07
N SER A 166 16.23 6.24 13.19
CA SER A 166 16.34 7.15 14.32
C SER A 166 16.93 8.44 13.78
N ARG A 167 16.21 9.56 13.94
CA ARG A 167 16.78 10.91 13.78
C ARG A 167 18.24 10.90 14.22
N ASN A 168 19.13 11.32 13.31
CA ASN A 168 20.52 11.58 13.62
C ASN A 168 20.54 12.36 14.94
N LYS A 169 21.14 11.74 15.97
CA LYS A 169 21.67 12.47 17.10
C LYS A 169 22.74 13.39 16.52
N HIS A 170 22.35 14.55 16.01
CA HIS A 170 23.28 15.66 15.91
C HIS A 170 23.58 16.07 17.35
N THR A 171 24.58 15.38 17.89
CA THR A 171 25.49 15.91 18.90
C THR A 171 25.82 17.34 18.51
N VAL A 172 25.24 18.27 19.26
CA VAL A 172 25.76 19.61 19.43
C VAL A 172 27.20 19.42 19.91
N LYS A 173 28.17 19.88 19.11
CA LYS A 173 29.51 20.21 19.58
C LYS A 173 29.69 21.70 19.42
#